data_AF-A0A7S0Q6J8-F1
#
_entry.id   AF-A0A7S0Q6J8-F1
#
_cell.length_a   1.000
_cell.length_b   1.000
_cell.length_c   1.000
_cell.angle_alpha   90.00
_cell.angle_beta   90.00
_cell.angle_gamma   90.00
#
_symmetry.space_group_name_H-M   'P 1'
#
loop_
_entity.id
_entity.type
_entity.pdbx_description
1 polymer ?
#
loop_
_entity_poly.entity_id
_entity_poly.type
_entity_poly.pdbx_seq_one_letter_code
_entity_poly.pdbx_strand_id
1 'polypeptide(L)'
;SPPPPSPPPTSPPPPSPPPPSPPPPPSYPPCAVNGTTQGVSLNLSYAELACNNLGGLGPDTTCSKREIRYSRIGVDFGDDLSDQEVLVDLVLVNLTRYDPKNTARNGMNMLGEMGQVNLRDGSLCEIEFRFVRSGTDDTIVDDAETERFSSAHHLFFYDLDTGAQGRMTERIRICNSGGLITTVEEACLDRNQPEPCLDSSVVLQSERPGCRVAIATESGSRNDNVLIPSQILQPVAEMSDSDKVAARRYINISLAGDRTRFAVTLELGEAENSGRNFQFSLLGSEVTTPPLMCSPPPQLPSPSPQPPPSPPPPSPSPPAPSPP
;
A
#
# COMPACT_ATOMS: atom_id res chain seq x y z
N SER A 1 34.76 -65.80 41.54
CA SER A 1 34.25 -66.28 40.26
C SER A 1 33.37 -65.21 39.63
N PRO A 2 33.68 -64.71 38.43
CA PRO A 2 32.88 -63.67 37.77
C PRO A 2 31.56 -64.26 37.21
N PRO A 3 30.48 -63.47 37.15
CA PRO A 3 29.18 -63.91 36.62
C PRO A 3 29.25 -64.15 35.11
N PRO A 4 28.44 -65.08 34.56
CA PRO A 4 28.40 -65.36 33.14
C PRO A 4 27.84 -64.17 32.34
N PRO A 5 28.34 -63.95 31.10
CA PRO A 5 27.89 -62.83 30.28
C PRO A 5 26.44 -63.02 29.81
N SER A 6 25.69 -61.93 29.78
CA SER A 6 24.31 -61.88 29.28
C SER A 6 24.24 -62.13 27.78
N PRO A 7 23.16 -62.77 27.27
CA PRO A 7 22.98 -63.01 25.85
C PRO A 7 22.76 -61.70 25.07
N PRO A 8 23.15 -61.65 23.79
CA PRO A 8 23.00 -60.46 22.96
C PRO A 8 21.51 -60.16 22.66
N PRO A 9 21.14 -58.88 22.50
CA PRO A 9 19.78 -58.48 22.19
C PRO A 9 19.39 -58.94 20.77
N THR A 10 18.17 -59.46 20.64
CA THR A 10 17.55 -59.83 19.36
C THR A 10 17.25 -58.59 18.52
N SER A 11 17.60 -58.62 17.24
CA SER A 11 17.33 -57.54 16.28
C SER A 11 15.83 -57.31 16.05
N PRO A 12 15.39 -56.04 15.88
CA PRO A 12 14.00 -55.73 15.61
C PRO A 12 13.55 -56.23 14.22
N PRO A 13 12.26 -56.54 14.03
CA PRO A 13 11.72 -56.95 12.73
C PRO A 13 11.79 -55.80 11.71
N PRO A 14 11.93 -56.10 10.40
CA PRO A 14 11.97 -55.10 9.37
C PRO A 14 10.63 -54.33 9.24
N PRO A 15 10.66 -53.05 8.85
CA PRO A 15 9.45 -52.26 8.67
C PRO A 15 8.63 -52.75 7.47
N SER A 16 7.30 -52.69 7.61
CA SER A 16 6.35 -53.00 6.54
C SER A 16 6.49 -52.01 5.37
N PRO A 17 6.26 -52.45 4.12
CA PRO A 17 6.28 -51.54 2.97
C PRO A 17 5.12 -50.51 3.03
N PRO A 18 5.33 -49.30 2.50
CA PRO A 18 4.30 -48.27 2.47
C PRO A 18 3.14 -48.67 1.53
N PRO A 19 1.91 -48.21 1.81
CA PRO A 19 0.77 -48.43 0.92
C PRO A 19 0.99 -47.76 -0.45
N PRO A 20 0.39 -48.31 -1.54
CA PRO A 20 0.47 -47.71 -2.85
C PRO A 20 -0.17 -46.32 -2.86
N SER A 21 0.47 -45.39 -3.57
CA SER A 21 -0.03 -44.02 -3.71
C SER A 21 -1.37 -44.00 -4.47
N PRO A 22 -2.31 -43.10 -4.10
CA PRO A 22 -3.53 -42.92 -4.87
C PRO A 22 -3.22 -42.43 -6.30
N PRO A 23 -4.09 -42.75 -7.28
CA PRO A 23 -3.92 -42.26 -8.64
C PRO A 23 -3.93 -40.72 -8.65
N PRO A 24 -3.17 -40.08 -9.56
CA PRO A 24 -3.21 -38.63 -9.70
C PRO A 24 -4.63 -38.18 -10.06
N PRO A 25 -5.09 -37.02 -9.53
CA PRO A 25 -6.37 -36.45 -9.93
C PRO A 25 -6.39 -36.22 -11.46
N PRO A 26 -7.56 -36.29 -12.11
CA PRO A 26 -7.68 -35.97 -13.53
C PRO A 26 -7.10 -34.57 -13.77
N SER A 27 -6.16 -34.47 -14.71
CA SER A 27 -5.59 -33.18 -15.11
C SER A 27 -6.68 -32.41 -15.85
N TYR A 28 -7.36 -31.50 -15.15
CA TYR A 28 -8.18 -30.50 -15.80
C TYR A 28 -7.26 -29.59 -16.63
N PRO A 29 -7.68 -29.14 -17.83
CA PRO A 29 -6.96 -28.06 -18.50
C PRO A 29 -6.83 -26.90 -17.51
N PRO A 30 -5.66 -26.25 -17.41
CA PRO A 30 -5.51 -25.10 -16.54
C PRO A 30 -6.62 -24.11 -16.89
N CYS A 31 -7.33 -23.60 -15.88
CA CYS A 31 -8.13 -22.40 -16.06
C CYS A 31 -7.19 -21.38 -16.71
N ALA A 32 -7.50 -20.94 -17.94
CA ALA A 32 -6.79 -19.82 -18.50
C ALA A 32 -7.11 -18.64 -17.58
N VAL A 33 -6.13 -18.23 -16.77
CA VAL A 33 -6.21 -17.00 -16.01
C VAL A 33 -6.09 -15.89 -17.06
N ASN A 34 -7.18 -15.59 -17.75
CA ASN A 34 -7.30 -14.40 -18.58
C ASN A 34 -7.60 -13.18 -17.68
N GLY A 35 -6.83 -13.06 -16.60
CA GLY A 35 -6.81 -11.87 -15.77
C GLY A 35 -5.70 -10.99 -16.28
N THR A 36 -6.05 -9.96 -17.03
CA THR A 36 -5.11 -8.98 -17.56
C THR A 36 -4.98 -7.83 -16.59
N THR A 37 -3.78 -7.63 -16.06
CA THR A 37 -3.42 -6.49 -15.22
C THR A 37 -3.27 -5.26 -16.12
N GLN A 38 -4.07 -4.22 -15.92
CA GLN A 38 -3.96 -2.92 -16.61
C GLN A 38 -3.96 -1.80 -15.58
N GLY A 39 -3.47 -0.62 -15.97
CA GLY A 39 -3.44 0.56 -15.10
C GLY A 39 -2.17 0.67 -14.27
N VAL A 40 -2.22 1.53 -13.25
CA VAL A 40 -1.09 1.86 -12.40
C VAL A 40 -1.31 1.35 -10.98
N SER A 41 -0.29 0.72 -10.41
CA SER A 41 -0.21 0.37 -9.00
C SER A 41 0.96 1.11 -8.35
N LEU A 42 0.69 2.07 -7.46
CA LEU A 42 1.69 2.77 -6.67
C LEU A 42 1.44 2.52 -5.18
N ASN A 43 2.50 2.22 -4.43
CA ASN A 43 2.49 2.08 -2.98
C ASN A 43 3.90 2.25 -2.41
N LEU A 44 4.08 3.17 -1.46
CA LEU A 44 5.37 3.41 -0.81
C LEU A 44 5.79 2.29 0.15
N SER A 45 4.87 1.45 0.63
CA SER A 45 5.20 0.34 1.55
C SER A 45 6.12 -0.73 0.95
N TYR A 46 6.26 -0.75 -0.39
CA TYR A 46 7.20 -1.63 -1.10
C TYR A 46 8.48 -0.91 -1.56
N ALA A 47 8.57 0.40 -1.32
CA ALA A 47 9.65 1.21 -1.85
C ALA A 47 10.93 1.08 -1.02
N GLU A 48 12.06 1.27 -1.70
CA GLU A 48 13.37 1.40 -1.06
C GLU A 48 13.85 2.84 -1.14
N LEU A 49 14.38 3.38 -0.04
CA LEU A 49 14.93 4.73 -0.03
C LEU A 49 16.33 4.74 -0.63
N ALA A 50 16.42 4.99 -1.95
CA ALA A 50 17.66 4.95 -2.71
C ALA A 50 18.53 6.20 -2.56
N CYS A 51 17.91 7.36 -2.26
CA CYS A 51 18.62 8.61 -1.96
C CYS A 51 17.79 9.43 -0.98
N ASN A 52 18.44 10.06 0.00
CA ASN A 52 17.78 10.95 0.94
C ASN A 52 18.65 12.19 1.21
N ASN A 53 18.72 13.09 0.23
CA ASN A 53 19.62 14.23 0.25
C ASN A 53 18.95 15.48 -0.34
N LEU A 54 17.69 15.75 0.05
CA LEU A 54 16.93 16.87 -0.49
C LEU A 54 17.70 18.19 -0.35
N GLY A 55 17.87 18.91 -1.47
CA GLY A 55 18.63 20.16 -1.51
C GLY A 55 20.13 20.03 -1.20
N GLY A 56 20.66 18.81 -1.05
CA GLY A 56 22.05 18.55 -0.65
C GLY A 56 22.30 18.69 0.85
N LEU A 57 21.25 18.66 1.68
CA LEU A 57 21.32 18.90 3.13
C LEU A 57 21.38 17.60 3.97
N GLY A 58 21.43 16.44 3.31
CA GLY A 58 21.39 15.13 3.93
C GLY A 58 19.97 14.63 4.23
N PRO A 59 19.84 13.58 5.07
CA PRO A 59 20.88 13.02 5.94
C PRO A 59 21.86 12.12 5.20
N ASP A 60 21.51 11.63 4.01
CA ASP A 60 22.41 10.84 3.18
C ASP A 60 23.36 11.74 2.38
N THR A 61 24.52 12.03 2.98
CA THR A 61 25.56 12.81 2.29
C THR A 61 26.38 11.98 1.30
N THR A 62 26.11 10.67 1.18
CA THR A 62 26.78 9.79 0.22
C THR A 62 26.08 9.77 -1.13
N CYS A 63 24.76 10.03 -1.15
CA CYS A 63 24.05 10.29 -2.39
C CYS A 63 24.51 11.60 -3.03
N SER A 64 25.03 11.51 -4.26
CA SER A 64 25.53 12.66 -5.03
C SER A 64 24.42 13.56 -5.60
N LYS A 65 23.20 13.03 -5.73
CA LYS A 65 22.02 13.77 -6.18
C LYS A 65 21.41 14.55 -5.02
N ARG A 66 20.81 15.71 -5.32
CA ARG A 66 20.17 16.61 -4.34
C ARG A 66 18.66 16.36 -4.27
N GLU A 67 18.27 15.11 -4.04
CA GLU A 67 16.89 14.64 -4.14
C GLU A 67 16.54 13.67 -3.01
N ILE A 68 15.26 13.35 -2.88
CA ILE A 68 14.83 12.11 -2.21
C ILE A 68 14.34 11.18 -3.31
N ARG A 69 14.80 9.94 -3.32
CA ARG A 69 14.36 8.92 -4.28
C ARG A 69 13.83 7.70 -3.54
N TYR A 70 12.57 7.40 -3.80
CA TYR A 70 11.92 6.15 -3.42
C TYR A 70 11.94 5.26 -4.66
N SER A 71 12.71 4.19 -4.62
CA SER A 71 12.81 3.24 -5.72
C SER A 71 11.77 2.14 -5.61
N ARG A 72 11.30 1.64 -6.76
CA ARG A 72 10.33 0.54 -6.86
C ARG A 72 9.03 0.84 -6.10
N ILE A 73 8.49 2.05 -6.28
CA ILE A 73 7.21 2.44 -5.65
C ILE A 73 6.01 1.75 -6.28
N GLY A 74 6.17 1.07 -7.42
CA GLY A 74 5.05 0.57 -8.17
C GLY A 74 5.38 0.14 -9.59
N VAL A 75 4.32 -0.19 -10.32
CA VAL A 75 4.35 -0.64 -11.71
C VAL A 75 3.22 0.03 -12.48
N ASP A 76 3.52 0.51 -13.68
CA ASP A 76 2.52 0.81 -14.71
C ASP A 76 2.41 -0.39 -15.65
N PHE A 77 1.22 -0.97 -15.76
CA PHE A 77 0.94 -2.13 -16.59
C PHE A 77 0.46 -1.76 -18.01
N GLY A 78 0.39 -0.47 -18.33
CA GLY A 78 -0.07 0.02 -19.62
C GLY A 78 -1.59 0.04 -19.77
N ASP A 79 -2.03 0.54 -20.93
CA ASP A 79 -3.43 0.62 -21.35
C ASP A 79 -3.86 -0.64 -22.13
N ASP A 80 -2.88 -1.34 -22.73
CA ASP A 80 -3.08 -2.56 -23.51
C ASP A 80 -2.23 -3.72 -22.97
N LEU A 81 -2.68 -4.94 -23.22
CA LEU A 81 -2.08 -6.21 -22.81
C LEU A 81 -0.72 -6.48 -23.44
N SER A 82 -0.43 -5.80 -24.55
CA SER A 82 0.86 -5.86 -25.23
C SER A 82 1.87 -4.86 -24.67
N ASP A 83 1.43 -3.92 -23.83
CA ASP A 83 2.32 -2.91 -23.27
C ASP A 83 3.33 -3.57 -22.33
N GLN A 84 4.55 -3.04 -22.33
CA GLN A 84 5.56 -3.50 -21.38
C GLN A 84 5.33 -2.85 -20.02
N GLU A 85 5.34 -3.66 -18.98
CA GLU A 85 5.33 -3.19 -17.60
C GLU A 85 6.50 -2.24 -17.34
N VAL A 86 6.21 -1.09 -16.73
CA VAL A 86 7.21 -0.09 -16.36
C VAL A 86 7.31 -0.01 -14.84
N LEU A 87 8.45 -0.41 -14.29
CA LEU A 87 8.76 -0.18 -12.88
C LEU A 87 8.98 1.31 -12.61
N VAL A 88 8.40 1.81 -11.53
CA VAL A 88 8.34 3.25 -11.22
C VAL A 88 9.19 3.57 -9.98
N ASP A 89 9.99 4.64 -10.07
CA ASP A 89 10.57 5.34 -8.92
C ASP A 89 9.85 6.69 -8.72
N LEU A 90 9.80 7.18 -7.48
CA LEU A 90 9.41 8.55 -7.15
C LEU A 90 10.63 9.36 -6.76
N VAL A 91 10.81 10.51 -7.39
CA VAL A 91 11.88 11.46 -7.09
C VAL A 91 11.29 12.80 -6.64
N LEU A 92 11.73 13.26 -5.47
CA LEU A 92 11.40 14.57 -4.92
C LEU A 92 12.60 15.50 -5.05
N VAL A 93 12.39 16.69 -5.62
CA VAL A 93 13.38 17.76 -5.68
C VAL A 93 12.78 19.09 -5.20
N ASN A 94 13.56 19.91 -4.51
CA ASN A 94 13.12 21.24 -4.11
C ASN A 94 13.33 22.23 -5.27
N LEU A 95 12.26 22.93 -5.66
CA LEU A 95 12.29 24.00 -6.66
C LEU A 95 12.63 25.35 -6.04
N THR A 96 12.29 25.55 -4.76
CA THR A 96 12.67 26.73 -3.98
C THR A 96 13.64 26.37 -2.86
N ARG A 97 14.07 27.37 -2.07
CA ARG A 97 14.94 27.14 -0.90
C ARG A 97 14.28 26.16 0.06
N TYR A 98 15.00 25.07 0.37
CA TYR A 98 14.60 24.08 1.37
C TYR A 98 15.26 24.40 2.72
N ASP A 99 14.46 24.56 3.78
CA ASP A 99 14.92 24.88 5.14
C ASP A 99 14.41 23.81 6.14
N PRO A 100 15.15 22.70 6.30
CA PRO A 100 14.75 21.63 7.21
C PRO A 100 15.00 21.99 8.67
N LYS A 101 14.13 21.52 9.57
CA LYS A 101 14.41 21.51 11.00
C LYS A 101 15.37 20.38 11.38
N ASN A 102 15.19 19.21 10.78
CA ASN A 102 15.96 18.00 11.01
C ASN A 102 15.91 17.10 9.76
N THR A 103 17.00 17.05 9.00
CA THR A 103 17.07 16.23 7.79
C THR A 103 16.99 14.73 8.07
N ALA A 104 17.39 14.24 9.24
CA ALA A 104 17.21 12.83 9.62
C ALA A 104 15.72 12.40 9.69
N ARG A 105 14.78 13.36 9.59
CA ARG A 105 13.34 13.11 9.48
C ARG A 105 12.81 13.18 8.04
N ASN A 106 13.67 13.28 7.03
CA ASN A 106 13.29 13.10 5.62
C ASN A 106 13.25 11.62 5.24
N GLY A 107 12.59 11.29 4.13
CA GLY A 107 12.63 9.96 3.53
C GLY A 107 11.41 9.14 3.91
N MET A 108 11.61 7.96 4.47
CA MET A 108 10.51 7.09 4.92
C MET A 108 10.15 7.35 6.39
N ASN A 109 8.87 7.20 6.72
CA ASN A 109 8.43 7.17 8.12
C ASN A 109 8.98 5.93 8.83
N MET A 110 8.78 5.84 10.15
CA MET A 110 9.37 4.77 10.96
C MET A 110 8.88 3.36 10.59
N LEU A 111 7.68 3.25 10.00
CA LEU A 111 7.10 1.98 9.56
C LEU A 111 7.43 1.64 8.09
N GLY A 112 8.03 2.57 7.35
CA GLY A 112 8.37 2.38 5.95
C GLY A 112 7.16 2.35 5.01
N GLU A 113 6.04 2.98 5.37
CA GLU A 113 4.81 2.98 4.56
C GLU A 113 4.45 4.36 3.99
N MET A 114 5.11 5.42 4.46
CA MET A 114 4.86 6.79 4.03
C MET A 114 6.16 7.53 3.79
N GLY A 115 6.14 8.40 2.78
CA GLY A 115 7.18 9.39 2.56
C GLY A 115 7.00 10.57 3.51
N GLN A 116 8.08 11.28 3.82
CA GLN A 116 8.03 12.47 4.64
C GLN A 116 9.11 13.49 4.26
N VAL A 117 8.72 14.77 4.27
CA VAL A 117 9.61 15.92 4.12
C VAL A 117 9.56 16.75 5.41
N ASN A 118 10.72 16.99 6.02
CA ASN A 118 10.82 17.76 7.26
C ASN A 118 11.05 19.24 6.97
N LEU A 119 10.23 20.11 7.56
CA LEU A 119 10.30 21.55 7.34
C LEU A 119 10.43 22.30 8.66
N ARG A 120 11.22 23.37 8.66
CA ARG A 120 11.31 24.32 9.77
C ARG A 120 10.10 25.24 9.81
N ASP A 121 9.71 25.66 11.00
CA ASP A 121 8.69 26.68 11.20
C ASP A 121 9.03 28.00 10.48
N GLY A 122 7.99 28.70 9.99
CA GLY A 122 8.15 29.94 9.25
C GLY A 122 8.78 29.77 7.85
N SER A 123 8.85 28.54 7.34
CA SER A 123 9.41 28.28 6.03
C SER A 123 8.38 27.67 5.08
N LEU A 124 8.66 27.83 3.79
CA LEU A 124 7.92 27.24 2.70
C LEU A 124 8.90 26.64 1.70
N CYS A 125 8.49 25.57 1.04
CA CYS A 125 9.28 24.94 0.01
C CYS A 125 8.36 24.37 -1.07
N GLU A 126 8.60 24.76 -2.32
CA GLU A 126 8.02 24.08 -3.47
C GLU A 126 8.82 22.81 -3.76
N ILE A 127 8.15 21.66 -3.66
CA ILE A 127 8.70 20.34 -3.93
C ILE A 127 8.05 19.81 -5.19
N GLU A 128 8.87 19.38 -6.12
CA GLU A 128 8.43 18.68 -7.30
C GLU A 128 8.49 17.18 -7.09
N PHE A 129 7.39 16.52 -7.43
CA PHE A 129 7.24 15.07 -7.48
C PHE A 129 7.42 14.65 -8.94
N ARG A 130 8.35 13.74 -9.20
CA ARG A 130 8.62 13.15 -10.52
C ARG A 130 8.52 11.64 -10.46
N PHE A 131 7.71 11.06 -11.32
CA PHE A 131 7.68 9.63 -11.57
C PHE A 131 8.62 9.31 -12.73
N VAL A 132 9.57 8.42 -12.50
CA VAL A 132 10.61 8.05 -13.47
C VAL A 132 10.75 6.54 -13.57
N ARG A 133 11.27 6.05 -14.70
CA ARG A 133 11.54 4.62 -14.85
C ARG A 133 12.59 4.20 -13.82
N SER A 134 12.33 3.06 -13.18
CA SER A 134 13.13 2.62 -12.03
C SER A 134 14.63 2.53 -12.36
N GLY A 135 15.46 3.11 -11.49
CA GLY A 135 16.91 3.15 -11.66
C GLY A 135 17.45 4.17 -12.67
N THR A 136 16.59 4.95 -13.32
CA THR A 136 16.97 5.96 -14.33
C THR A 136 16.50 7.38 -13.93
N ASP A 137 16.82 8.39 -14.73
CA ASP A 137 16.18 9.72 -14.65
C ASP A 137 15.15 9.92 -15.77
N ASP A 138 14.86 8.87 -16.52
CA ASP A 138 14.01 8.89 -17.70
C ASP A 138 12.53 8.85 -17.30
N THR A 139 11.68 9.48 -18.09
CA THR A 139 10.24 9.51 -17.88
C THR A 139 9.62 8.12 -18.05
N ILE A 140 8.39 7.94 -17.56
CA ILE A 140 7.69 6.64 -17.61
C ILE A 140 7.42 6.17 -19.06
N VAL A 141 7.45 7.07 -20.05
CA VAL A 141 7.26 6.76 -21.47
C VAL A 141 8.35 7.45 -22.31
N ASP A 142 8.91 6.71 -23.28
CA ASP A 142 9.98 7.14 -24.21
C ASP A 142 9.46 7.67 -25.56
N ASP A 143 8.18 7.51 -25.85
CA ASP A 143 7.58 8.04 -27.07
C ASP A 143 7.27 9.53 -26.87
N ALA A 144 7.91 10.36 -27.71
CA ALA A 144 7.95 11.82 -27.65
C ALA A 144 6.60 12.57 -27.64
N GLU A 145 5.47 11.86 -27.58
CA GLU A 145 4.14 12.45 -27.56
C GLU A 145 3.37 12.33 -26.24
N THR A 146 3.73 11.48 -25.27
CA THR A 146 3.03 11.50 -23.96
C THR A 146 3.83 10.90 -22.80
N GLU A 147 4.37 11.75 -21.92
CA GLU A 147 4.85 11.38 -20.57
C GLU A 147 3.68 11.04 -19.64
N ARG A 148 2.99 9.92 -19.87
CA ARG A 148 1.77 9.57 -19.13
C ARG A 148 1.82 8.18 -18.51
N PHE A 149 1.19 8.07 -17.36
CA PHE A 149 0.66 6.82 -16.83
C PHE A 149 -0.55 6.34 -17.63
N SER A 150 -0.77 5.02 -17.62
CA SER A 150 -1.98 4.39 -18.16
C SER A 150 -3.27 4.82 -17.44
N SER A 151 -3.20 5.04 -16.12
CA SER A 151 -4.37 5.44 -15.33
C SER A 151 -4.08 6.59 -14.35
N ALA A 152 -5.16 7.15 -13.80
CA ALA A 152 -5.08 8.16 -12.76
C ALA A 152 -4.41 7.61 -11.49
N HIS A 153 -3.83 8.50 -10.70
CA HIS A 153 -3.20 8.16 -9.43
C HIS A 153 -3.44 9.25 -8.39
N HIS A 154 -3.21 8.91 -7.14
CA HIS A 154 -3.54 9.73 -5.98
C HIS A 154 -2.31 9.96 -5.12
N LEU A 155 -2.10 11.21 -4.71
CA LEU A 155 -1.16 11.59 -3.66
C LEU A 155 -1.94 12.02 -2.43
N PHE A 156 -1.70 11.36 -1.31
CA PHE A 156 -2.31 11.72 -0.03
C PHE A 156 -1.31 12.42 0.85
N PHE A 157 -1.73 13.50 1.51
CA PHE A 157 -0.99 14.08 2.62
C PHE A 157 -1.76 13.89 3.91
N TYR A 158 -1.05 13.60 4.99
CA TYR A 158 -1.62 13.21 6.28
C TYR A 158 -1.16 14.12 7.40
N ASP A 159 -1.84 13.98 8.54
CA ASP A 159 -1.43 14.61 9.81
C ASP A 159 -1.41 16.14 9.72
N LEU A 160 -2.24 16.73 8.85
CA LEU A 160 -2.35 18.17 8.70
C LEU A 160 -2.95 18.80 9.95
N ASP A 161 -2.12 19.52 10.69
CA ASP A 161 -2.48 20.08 11.98
C ASP A 161 -2.03 21.55 12.14
N THR A 162 -2.46 22.13 13.26
CA THR A 162 -1.80 23.30 13.81
C THR A 162 -1.05 22.94 15.09
N GLY A 163 -0.07 23.75 15.45
CA GLY A 163 0.38 23.88 16.83
C GLY A 163 -0.66 24.57 17.71
N ALA A 164 -0.40 24.59 19.02
CA ALA A 164 -1.24 25.27 19.99
C ALA A 164 -1.48 26.73 19.61
N GLN A 165 -2.71 27.22 19.84
CA GLN A 165 -3.12 28.59 19.51
C GLN A 165 -3.00 28.94 18.02
N GLY A 166 -3.01 27.95 17.12
CA GLY A 166 -2.91 28.16 15.68
C GLY A 166 -1.50 28.49 15.17
N ARG A 167 -0.46 28.38 16.01
CA ARG A 167 0.95 28.45 15.54
C ARG A 167 1.25 27.25 14.65
N MET A 168 2.33 27.28 13.87
CA MET A 168 2.73 26.14 13.01
C MET A 168 1.60 25.58 12.13
N THR A 169 0.69 26.42 11.62
CA THR A 169 -0.34 25.94 10.69
C THR A 169 0.31 25.32 9.48
N GLU A 170 -0.01 24.06 9.21
CA GLU A 170 0.41 23.37 7.99
C GLU A 170 -0.48 23.76 6.82
N ARG A 171 0.17 24.08 5.71
CA ARG A 171 -0.48 24.44 4.44
C ARG A 171 0.13 23.67 3.29
N ILE A 172 -0.73 23.17 2.43
CA ILE A 172 -0.34 22.52 1.17
C ILE A 172 -1.01 23.27 0.03
N ARG A 173 -0.19 23.94 -0.78
CA ARG A 173 -0.64 24.64 -1.98
C ARG A 173 -0.26 23.85 -3.21
N ILE A 174 -1.20 23.70 -4.13
CA ILE A 174 -0.96 23.12 -5.44
C ILE A 174 -1.59 24.01 -6.50
N CYS A 175 -0.82 24.23 -7.57
CA CYS A 175 -1.16 25.10 -8.67
C CYS A 175 -1.00 24.34 -9.98
N ASN A 176 -1.91 24.57 -10.92
CA ASN A 176 -1.79 24.08 -12.30
C ASN A 176 -1.60 22.56 -12.43
N SER A 177 -1.93 21.77 -11.41
CA SER A 177 -1.74 20.32 -11.46
C SER A 177 -2.73 19.63 -12.40
N GLY A 178 -3.85 20.28 -12.74
CA GLY A 178 -4.99 19.63 -13.38
C GLY A 178 -5.66 18.59 -12.48
N GLY A 179 -5.21 18.46 -11.23
CA GLY A 179 -5.72 17.49 -10.27
C GLY A 179 -6.82 18.06 -9.36
N LEU A 180 -7.70 17.18 -8.90
CA LEU A 180 -8.72 17.50 -7.92
C LEU A 180 -8.17 17.26 -6.51
N ILE A 181 -8.20 18.29 -5.67
CA ILE A 181 -7.94 18.13 -4.23
C ILE A 181 -9.25 17.86 -3.52
N THR A 182 -9.28 16.82 -2.71
CA THR A 182 -10.42 16.52 -1.82
C THR A 182 -9.98 16.33 -0.38
N THR A 183 -10.89 16.59 0.55
CA THR A 183 -10.77 16.18 1.96
C THR A 183 -11.48 14.84 2.19
N VAL A 184 -11.43 14.31 3.42
CA VAL A 184 -12.22 13.12 3.80
C VAL A 184 -13.73 13.32 3.62
N GLU A 185 -14.22 14.54 3.83
CA GLU A 185 -15.64 14.87 3.72
C GLU A 185 -16.09 14.71 2.27
N GLU A 186 -15.39 15.37 1.34
CA GLU A 186 -15.65 15.29 -0.10
C GLU A 186 -15.44 13.86 -0.64
N ALA A 187 -14.35 13.20 -0.25
CA ALA A 187 -14.03 11.84 -0.71
C ALA A 187 -15.03 10.78 -0.23
N CYS A 188 -15.61 10.95 0.96
CA CYS A 188 -16.63 10.07 1.50
C CYS A 188 -17.97 10.24 0.76
N LEU A 189 -18.37 11.48 0.46
CA LEU A 189 -19.60 11.79 -0.26
C LEU A 189 -19.58 11.22 -1.68
N ASP A 190 -18.44 11.32 -2.37
CA ASP A 190 -18.28 10.77 -3.73
C ASP A 190 -18.44 9.23 -3.79
N ARG A 191 -18.18 8.53 -2.67
CA ARG A 191 -18.24 7.06 -2.58
C ARG A 191 -19.60 6.53 -2.12
N ASN A 192 -20.59 7.40 -1.91
CA ASN A 192 -21.94 7.03 -1.46
C ASN A 192 -21.93 6.09 -0.24
N GLN A 193 -21.03 6.34 0.72
CA GLN A 193 -20.86 5.46 1.88
C GLN A 193 -22.06 5.57 2.82
N PRO A 194 -22.54 4.44 3.38
CA PRO A 194 -23.59 4.46 4.41
C PRO A 194 -22.99 4.94 5.74
N GLU A 195 -23.65 5.89 6.41
CA GLU A 195 -23.27 6.57 7.68
C GLU A 195 -22.45 7.86 7.51
N PRO A 196 -22.59 8.85 8.42
CA PRO A 196 -22.22 10.23 8.11
C PRO A 196 -20.73 10.35 7.84
N CYS A 197 -20.42 11.04 6.74
CA CYS A 197 -19.06 11.45 6.42
C CYS A 197 -18.47 12.29 7.55
N LEU A 198 -17.15 12.20 7.69
CA LEU A 198 -16.42 12.93 8.72
C LEU A 198 -16.22 14.38 8.29
N ASP A 199 -16.49 15.33 9.20
CA ASP A 199 -16.11 16.72 9.01
C ASP A 199 -14.59 16.83 8.93
N SER A 200 -14.06 17.47 7.88
CA SER A 200 -12.62 17.66 7.77
C SER A 200 -12.10 18.74 8.73
N SER A 201 -10.91 18.54 9.28
CA SER A 201 -10.14 19.57 10.00
C SER A 201 -9.18 20.34 9.06
N VAL A 202 -9.40 20.23 7.75
CA VAL A 202 -8.64 20.88 6.70
C VAL A 202 -9.61 21.66 5.82
N VAL A 203 -9.36 22.95 5.64
CA VAL A 203 -10.17 23.79 4.78
C VAL A 203 -9.47 23.98 3.44
N LEU A 204 -10.19 23.74 2.35
CA LEU A 204 -9.72 24.01 1.00
C LEU A 204 -10.13 25.41 0.57
N GLN A 205 -9.17 26.26 0.21
CA GLN A 205 -9.40 27.62 -0.27
C GLN A 205 -8.83 27.81 -1.68
N SER A 206 -9.50 28.62 -2.50
CA SER A 206 -8.95 29.09 -3.77
C SER A 206 -8.17 30.37 -3.53
N GLU A 207 -6.86 30.36 -3.82
CA GLU A 207 -6.01 31.53 -3.62
C GLU A 207 -5.95 32.42 -4.87
N ARG A 208 -5.90 31.78 -6.04
CA ARG A 208 -5.91 32.41 -7.37
C ARG A 208 -6.37 31.38 -8.42
N PRO A 209 -6.72 31.80 -9.65
CA PRO A 209 -7.14 30.86 -10.70
C PRO A 209 -6.13 29.72 -10.88
N GLY A 210 -6.60 28.48 -10.84
CA GLY A 210 -5.76 27.29 -10.98
C GLY A 210 -4.95 26.89 -9.75
N CYS A 211 -5.09 27.59 -8.62
CA CYS A 211 -4.40 27.26 -7.37
C CYS A 211 -5.38 27.05 -6.21
N ARG A 212 -5.23 25.93 -5.51
CA ARG A 212 -5.93 25.64 -4.26
C ARG A 212 -4.91 25.43 -3.14
N VAL A 213 -5.30 25.82 -1.93
CA VAL A 213 -4.54 25.61 -0.71
C VAL A 213 -5.39 24.84 0.29
N ALA A 214 -4.82 23.78 0.83
CA ALA A 214 -5.32 23.07 1.98
C ALA A 214 -4.70 23.69 3.24
N ILE A 215 -5.52 24.06 4.22
CA ILE A 215 -5.10 24.73 5.44
C ILE A 215 -5.63 23.94 6.63
N ALA A 216 -4.73 23.47 7.50
CA ALA A 216 -5.12 22.83 8.75
C ALA A 216 -5.81 23.84 9.69
N THR A 217 -6.88 23.40 10.36
CA THR A 217 -7.67 24.27 11.26
C THR A 217 -7.70 23.81 12.71
N GLU A 218 -7.28 22.58 13.00
CA GLU A 218 -7.29 22.01 14.34
C GLU A 218 -5.90 21.65 14.83
N SER A 219 -5.65 21.88 16.13
CA SER A 219 -4.38 21.50 16.74
C SER A 219 -4.21 19.98 16.77
N GLY A 220 -3.00 19.51 16.48
CA GLY A 220 -2.65 18.08 16.56
C GLY A 220 -2.52 17.60 18.01
N SER A 221 -2.75 16.32 18.22
CA SER A 221 -2.42 15.60 19.45
C SER A 221 -1.34 14.55 19.15
N ARG A 222 -1.20 13.51 19.99
CA ARG A 222 -0.37 12.33 19.65
C ARG A 222 -1.19 11.14 19.18
N ASN A 223 -2.52 11.20 19.32
CA ASN A 223 -3.41 10.07 19.10
C ASN A 223 -4.08 10.11 17.72
N ASP A 224 -3.76 11.12 16.92
CA ASP A 224 -4.35 11.47 15.64
C ASP A 224 -3.33 11.38 14.49
N ASN A 225 -2.09 10.97 14.78
CA ASN A 225 -1.09 10.70 13.77
C ASN A 225 -1.45 9.40 13.02
N VAL A 226 -1.51 9.51 11.70
CA VAL A 226 -1.60 8.35 10.81
C VAL A 226 -0.29 7.57 10.90
N LEU A 227 -0.38 6.26 11.17
CA LEU A 227 0.80 5.40 11.24
C LEU A 227 1.08 4.74 9.88
N ILE A 228 0.02 4.33 9.19
CA ILE A 228 0.05 3.68 7.89
C ILE A 228 -1.15 4.14 7.04
N PRO A 229 -1.04 4.20 5.70
CA PRO A 229 -2.14 4.66 4.85
C PRO A 229 -3.42 3.83 4.99
N SER A 230 -3.30 2.50 5.11
CA SER A 230 -4.45 1.58 5.19
C SER A 230 -5.34 1.81 6.40
N GLN A 231 -4.82 2.49 7.43
CA GLN A 231 -5.57 2.90 8.62
C GLN A 231 -6.76 3.81 8.28
N ILE A 232 -6.59 4.71 7.30
CA ILE A 232 -7.58 5.77 6.99
C ILE A 232 -8.02 5.82 5.52
N LEU A 233 -7.43 4.99 4.65
CA LEU A 233 -7.86 4.86 3.25
C LEU A 233 -8.89 3.73 3.04
N GLN A 234 -9.50 3.24 4.13
CA GLN A 234 -10.61 2.30 4.14
C GLN A 234 -11.97 3.02 4.24
N PRO A 235 -13.11 2.34 4.06
CA PRO A 235 -14.43 2.94 4.31
C PRO A 235 -14.56 3.51 5.73
N VAL A 236 -15.22 4.67 5.88
CA VAL A 236 -15.37 5.36 7.18
C VAL A 236 -16.10 4.48 8.20
N ALA A 237 -17.04 3.66 7.74
CA ALA A 237 -17.76 2.69 8.56
C ALA A 237 -16.86 1.59 9.16
N GLU A 238 -15.70 1.33 8.55
CA GLU A 238 -14.75 0.30 8.96
C GLU A 238 -13.62 0.86 9.85
N MET A 239 -13.48 2.18 9.93
CA MET A 239 -12.48 2.85 10.75
C MET A 239 -12.78 2.75 12.25
N SER A 240 -11.74 2.56 13.06
CA SER A 240 -11.85 2.74 14.52
C SER A 240 -12.05 4.23 14.87
N ASP A 241 -12.48 4.52 16.10
CA ASP A 241 -12.68 5.92 16.53
C ASP A 241 -11.38 6.74 16.47
N SER A 242 -10.23 6.15 16.79
CA SER A 242 -8.93 6.80 16.63
C SER A 242 -8.59 7.07 15.16
N ASP A 243 -8.91 6.13 14.26
CA ASP A 243 -8.64 6.27 12.83
C ASP A 243 -9.52 7.37 12.22
N LYS A 244 -10.78 7.47 12.67
CA LYS A 244 -11.68 8.57 12.28
C LYS A 244 -11.11 9.92 12.67
N VAL A 245 -10.52 10.07 13.86
CA VAL A 245 -9.87 11.33 14.27
C VAL A 245 -8.70 11.67 13.34
N ALA A 246 -7.86 10.69 13.01
CA ALA A 246 -6.74 10.87 12.08
C ALA A 246 -7.21 11.18 10.65
N ALA A 247 -8.28 10.53 10.18
CA ALA A 247 -8.83 10.69 8.84
C ALA A 247 -9.35 12.11 8.55
N ARG A 248 -9.71 12.89 9.59
CA ARG A 248 -10.13 14.30 9.40
C ARG A 248 -9.01 15.21 8.88
N ARG A 249 -7.75 14.77 9.00
CA ARG A 249 -6.52 15.55 8.79
C ARG A 249 -5.76 15.18 7.51
N TYR A 250 -6.41 14.54 6.54
CA TYR A 250 -5.79 14.23 5.26
C TYR A 250 -6.40 15.03 4.11
N ILE A 251 -5.60 15.20 3.06
CA ILE A 251 -6.08 15.59 1.73
C ILE A 251 -5.65 14.55 0.71
N ASN A 252 -6.47 14.36 -0.32
CA ASN A 252 -6.18 13.57 -1.50
C ASN A 252 -5.99 14.53 -2.68
N ILE A 253 -4.94 14.33 -3.46
CA ILE A 253 -4.72 15.00 -4.74
C ILE A 253 -4.87 13.93 -5.82
N SER A 254 -5.99 13.96 -6.53
CA SER A 254 -6.27 13.06 -7.65
C SER A 254 -5.67 13.63 -8.93
N LEU A 255 -4.78 12.88 -9.56
CA LEU A 255 -4.01 13.28 -10.73
C LEU A 255 -4.40 12.42 -11.93
N ALA A 256 -4.61 13.05 -13.07
CA ALA A 256 -4.84 12.34 -14.32
C ALA A 256 -3.57 11.56 -14.75
N GLY A 257 -3.75 10.54 -15.60
CA GLY A 257 -2.65 9.69 -16.05
C GLY A 257 -1.54 10.47 -16.77
N ASP A 258 -1.87 11.58 -17.44
CA ASP A 258 -0.91 12.47 -18.11
C ASP A 258 -0.02 13.31 -17.17
N ARG A 259 -0.07 13.06 -15.85
CA ARG A 259 0.71 13.78 -14.83
C ARG A 259 1.78 12.91 -14.19
N THR A 260 2.90 12.74 -14.88
CA THR A 260 4.09 12.10 -14.31
C THR A 260 5.00 13.08 -13.53
N ARG A 261 4.68 14.38 -13.55
CA ARG A 261 5.40 15.44 -12.84
C ARG A 261 4.46 16.55 -12.38
N PHE A 262 4.60 16.98 -11.14
CA PHE A 262 3.85 18.11 -10.58
C PHE A 262 4.57 18.71 -9.37
N ALA A 263 4.24 19.95 -9.02
CA ALA A 263 4.81 20.64 -7.87
C ALA A 263 3.77 20.89 -6.79
N VAL A 264 4.20 20.76 -5.54
CA VAL A 264 3.43 21.05 -4.33
C VAL A 264 4.24 21.99 -3.46
N THR A 265 3.64 23.09 -3.02
CA THR A 265 4.25 23.96 -2.01
C THR A 265 3.82 23.51 -0.62
N LEU A 266 4.80 23.09 0.18
CA LEU A 266 4.66 22.81 1.60
C LEU A 266 4.98 24.09 2.37
N GLU A 267 4.13 24.49 3.29
CA GLU A 267 4.31 25.71 4.08
C GLU A 267 3.96 25.44 5.54
N LEU A 268 4.85 25.86 6.43
CA LEU A 268 4.67 25.72 7.88
C LEU A 268 4.69 27.10 8.53
N GLY A 269 3.60 27.44 9.22
CA GLY A 269 3.49 28.69 9.97
C GLY A 269 4.60 28.86 11.02
N GLU A 270 4.82 30.10 11.46
CA GLU A 270 5.88 30.43 12.42
C GLU A 270 5.63 29.83 13.81
N ALA A 271 6.73 29.47 14.47
CA ALA A 271 6.82 29.13 15.88
C ALA A 271 8.23 29.47 16.41
N GLU A 272 8.54 29.06 17.63
CA GLU A 272 9.88 29.24 18.21
C GLU A 272 10.72 27.99 18.01
N ASN A 273 11.48 27.98 16.89
CA ASN A 273 12.50 26.97 16.59
C ASN A 273 11.92 25.55 16.58
N SER A 274 10.78 25.36 15.94
CA SER A 274 10.12 24.06 15.78
C SER A 274 10.28 23.52 14.34
N GLY A 275 9.62 22.41 14.05
CA GLY A 275 9.49 21.86 12.71
C GLY A 275 8.55 20.66 12.68
N ARG A 276 8.07 20.33 11.48
CA ARG A 276 7.10 19.25 11.26
C ARG A 276 7.46 18.40 10.06
N ASN A 277 6.82 17.23 9.96
CA ASN A 277 6.97 16.31 8.85
C ASN A 277 5.68 16.34 8.04
N PHE A 278 5.77 16.73 6.78
CA PHE A 278 4.68 16.53 5.83
C PHE A 278 4.72 15.08 5.36
N GLN A 279 3.83 14.25 5.90
CA GLN A 279 3.74 12.83 5.60
C GLN A 279 2.84 12.61 4.39
N PHE A 280 3.23 11.72 3.48
CA PHE A 280 2.47 11.42 2.29
C PHE A 280 2.53 9.95 1.87
N SER A 281 1.53 9.52 1.11
CA SER A 281 1.54 8.23 0.42
C SER A 281 0.97 8.35 -0.98
N LEU A 282 1.11 7.27 -1.76
CA LEU A 282 0.61 7.16 -3.12
C LEU A 282 -0.34 5.98 -3.23
N LEU A 283 -1.33 6.13 -4.10
CA LEU A 283 -2.19 5.04 -4.55
C LEU A 283 -2.42 5.17 -6.05
N GLY A 284 -2.23 4.08 -6.79
CA GLY A 284 -2.66 4.00 -8.19
C GLY A 284 -4.15 3.64 -8.31
N SER A 285 -4.81 3.99 -9.41
CA SER A 285 -6.19 3.54 -9.66
C SER A 285 -6.19 2.04 -9.95
N GLU A 286 -7.13 1.31 -9.32
CA GLU A 286 -7.17 -0.16 -9.27
C GLU A 286 -6.74 -0.86 -10.56
N VAL A 287 -5.91 -1.88 -10.39
CA VAL A 287 -5.70 -2.92 -11.39
C VAL A 287 -7.01 -3.67 -11.57
N THR A 288 -7.73 -3.38 -12.66
CA THR A 288 -8.84 -4.24 -13.06
C THR A 288 -8.28 -5.58 -13.51
N THR A 289 -8.50 -6.64 -12.72
CA THR A 289 -8.45 -7.99 -13.25
C THR A 289 -9.82 -8.29 -13.86
N PRO A 290 -9.93 -8.63 -15.16
CA PRO A 290 -11.20 -9.07 -15.73
C PRO A 290 -11.79 -10.23 -14.92
N PRO A 291 -13.12 -10.29 -14.76
CA PRO A 291 -13.75 -11.41 -14.08
C PRO A 291 -13.39 -12.73 -14.77
N LEU A 292 -13.08 -13.75 -13.96
CA LEU A 292 -12.87 -15.12 -14.44
C LEU A 292 -14.14 -15.60 -15.16
N MET A 293 -14.12 -15.60 -16.49
CA MET A 293 -15.14 -16.24 -17.32
C MET A 293 -14.93 -17.76 -17.28
N CYS A 294 -15.20 -18.39 -16.14
CA CYS A 294 -15.32 -19.84 -16.06
C CYS A 294 -16.76 -20.23 -16.38
N SER A 295 -16.99 -20.92 -17.51
CA SER A 295 -18.20 -21.72 -17.65
C SER A 295 -18.26 -22.70 -16.47
N PRO A 296 -19.41 -22.87 -15.80
CA PRO A 296 -19.52 -23.89 -14.76
C PRO A 296 -19.15 -25.25 -15.37
N PRO A 297 -18.40 -26.10 -14.64
CA PRO A 297 -18.03 -27.42 -15.14
C PRO A 297 -19.28 -28.16 -15.61
N PRO A 298 -19.21 -28.94 -16.72
CA PRO A 298 -20.30 -29.83 -17.09
C PRO A 298 -20.67 -30.63 -15.84
N GLN A 299 -21.95 -30.61 -15.44
CA GLN A 299 -22.40 -31.43 -14.33
C GLN A 299 -21.99 -32.87 -14.61
N LEU A 300 -21.13 -33.43 -13.76
CA LEU A 300 -20.79 -34.85 -13.82
C LEU A 300 -22.12 -35.63 -13.79
N PRO A 301 -22.30 -36.64 -14.65
CA PRO A 301 -23.47 -37.50 -14.54
C PRO A 301 -23.52 -38.05 -13.11
N SER A 302 -24.66 -37.88 -12.44
CA SER A 302 -24.85 -38.33 -11.06
C SER A 302 -24.36 -39.76 -10.94
N PRO A 303 -23.51 -40.08 -9.94
CA PRO A 303 -23.02 -41.44 -9.76
C PRO A 303 -24.21 -42.38 -9.61
N SER A 304 -24.20 -43.49 -10.34
CA SER A 304 -25.19 -44.55 -10.21
C SER A 304 -25.33 -44.94 -8.74
N PRO A 305 -26.55 -45.18 -8.23
CA PRO A 305 -26.77 -45.57 -6.85
C PRO A 305 -25.87 -46.76 -6.49
N GLN A 306 -25.03 -46.61 -5.46
CA GLN A 306 -24.24 -47.74 -4.97
C GLN A 306 -25.18 -48.85 -4.47
N PRO A 307 -24.86 -50.13 -4.74
CA PRO A 307 -25.60 -51.24 -4.14
C PRO A 307 -25.48 -51.16 -2.61
N PRO A 308 -26.55 -51.54 -1.86
CA PRO A 308 -26.54 -51.48 -0.42
C PRO A 308 -25.41 -52.34 0.18
N PRO A 309 -24.81 -51.91 1.30
CA PRO A 309 -23.74 -52.65 1.95
C PRO A 309 -24.22 -54.04 2.38
N SER A 310 -23.35 -55.05 2.22
CA SER A 310 -23.62 -56.41 2.69
C SER A 310 -23.75 -56.45 4.22
N PRO A 311 -24.65 -57.28 4.79
CA PRO A 311 -24.80 -57.39 6.23
C PRO A 311 -23.51 -57.92 6.90
N PRO A 312 -23.19 -57.45 8.12
CA PRO A 312 -22.00 -57.88 8.84
C PRO A 312 -22.07 -59.38 9.19
N PRO A 313 -20.92 -60.07 9.28
CA PRO A 313 -20.86 -61.46 9.69
C PRO A 313 -21.32 -61.62 11.15
N PRO A 314 -21.92 -62.78 11.51
CA PRO A 314 -22.40 -63.03 12.86
C PRO A 314 -21.26 -63.06 13.87
N SER A 315 -21.48 -62.45 15.03
CA SER A 315 -20.52 -62.42 16.14
C SER A 315 -20.22 -63.84 16.66
N PRO A 316 -18.96 -64.14 17.04
CA PRO A 316 -18.60 -65.43 17.63
C PRO A 316 -19.27 -65.62 19.00
N SER A 317 -19.75 -66.84 19.24
CA SER A 317 -20.41 -67.22 20.50
C SER A 317 -19.45 -67.08 21.70
N PRO A 318 -19.94 -66.64 22.87
CA PRO A 318 -19.11 -66.56 24.07
C PRO A 318 -18.65 -67.95 24.53
N PRO A 319 -17.42 -68.06 25.08
CA PRO A 319 -16.93 -69.32 25.67
C PRO A 319 -17.73 -69.70 26.91
N ALA A 320 -17.93 -71.01 27.10
CA ALA A 320 -18.67 -71.56 28.23
C ALA A 320 -17.97 -71.28 29.57
N PRO A 321 -18.70 -70.97 30.65
CA PRO A 321 -18.13 -70.77 31.97
C PRO A 321 -17.52 -72.07 32.52
N SER A 322 -16.38 -71.97 33.20
CA SER A 322 -15.72 -73.10 33.86
C SER A 322 -16.47 -73.50 35.14
N PRO A 323 -16.61 -74.81 35.43
CA PRO A 323 -17.29 -75.30 36.64
C PRO A 323 -16.49 -75.02 37.94
N PRO A 324 -17.18 -75.05 39.11
CA PRO A 324 -16.67 -74.57 40.40
C PRO A 324 -15.57 -75.43 41.04
#